data_AF-A0A7Z0EGR7-F1
#
_entry.id   AF-A0A7Z0EGR7-F1
#
_cell.length_a   1.000
_cell.length_b   1.000
_cell.length_c   1.000
_cell.angle_alpha   90.00
_cell.angle_beta   90.00
_cell.angle_gamma   90.00
#
_symmetry.space_group_name_H-M   'P 1'
#
loop_
_entity.id
_entity.type
_entity.pdbx_description
1 polymer ?
#
loop_
_entity_poly.entity_id
_entity_poly.type
_entity_poly.pdbx_seq_one_letter_code
_entity_poly.pdbx_strand_id
1 'polypeptide(L)'
;MAEKPHSARAHRPAEVDAQPSTAPDAVPDAAQDAAQDVVPDEVLVGYYREMALVRAFELTAAEMYAKAKIGGYCHLNLGEEAAVVGLSHALQTRDYLFTNYRDHGYAIGRGMEPKRVMAELFGKSTGVSGGRGGSMHLFSTKLRMLGGYAIVGAQMPPATGAALALSLRQKPGPDAEVVMCLLGDGTTNIGAFHESLNLAGIWDLPIVYVIINNRLGMGTTVEMAAAEPELYTRGCSYRIPGVRVDGDDVVAVRDAARTALERARTERKPGLLEVMTFRLKGHSVVDPARYRSAEDNEQAKEADPVPAFRARLIGSGALDEAAALQIETDAAAIVSKAVAFADASPDSTPDQLFDFAYATPVANAPHALPGDPLMEAS
;
A
#
# COMPACT_ATOMS: atom_id res chain seq x y z
N MET A 1 -47.07 -34.33 -35.85
CA MET A 1 -48.26 -34.69 -35.06
C MET A 1 -47.75 -34.94 -33.64
N ALA A 2 -47.58 -33.89 -32.85
CA ALA A 2 -48.61 -33.28 -32.01
C ALA A 2 -49.12 -34.25 -30.95
N GLU A 3 -48.49 -34.24 -29.78
CA GLU A 3 -49.21 -34.46 -28.53
C GLU A 3 -48.61 -33.57 -27.44
N LYS A 4 -49.52 -32.88 -26.76
CA LYS A 4 -49.32 -31.91 -25.69
C LYS A 4 -50.05 -32.49 -24.45
N PRO A 5 -49.88 -31.91 -23.26
CA PRO A 5 -49.07 -32.44 -22.17
C PRO A 5 -49.90 -33.13 -21.07
N HIS A 6 -49.23 -33.89 -20.20
CA HIS A 6 -49.81 -34.33 -18.93
C HIS A 6 -49.13 -33.64 -17.73
N SER A 7 -49.88 -32.70 -17.17
CA SER A 7 -50.21 -32.54 -15.74
C SER A 7 -49.15 -32.90 -14.70
N ALA A 8 -48.76 -31.87 -13.95
CA ALA A 8 -47.81 -31.88 -12.86
C ALA A 8 -48.22 -32.80 -11.68
N ARG A 9 -47.25 -33.56 -11.18
CA ARG A 9 -47.23 -34.04 -9.79
C ARG A 9 -46.03 -33.42 -9.10
N ALA A 10 -46.30 -32.60 -8.09
CA ALA A 10 -45.30 -32.04 -7.19
C ALA A 10 -44.66 -33.19 -6.39
N HIS A 11 -43.37 -33.44 -6.62
CA HIS A 11 -42.55 -34.27 -5.75
C HIS A 11 -42.03 -33.38 -4.61
N ARG A 12 -42.48 -33.63 -3.38
CA ARG A 12 -41.72 -33.24 -2.18
C ARG A 12 -40.42 -34.06 -2.17
N PRO A 13 -39.24 -33.44 -2.05
CA PRO A 13 -38.04 -34.19 -1.68
C PRO A 13 -38.14 -34.59 -0.21
N ALA A 14 -37.64 -35.79 0.09
CA ALA A 14 -37.52 -36.33 1.43
C ALA A 14 -36.57 -35.48 2.28
N GLU A 15 -36.92 -35.29 3.56
CA GLU A 15 -36.03 -34.76 4.59
C GLU A 15 -34.84 -35.70 4.73
N VAL A 16 -33.65 -35.20 4.40
CA VAL A 16 -32.37 -35.84 4.76
C VAL A 16 -31.97 -35.23 6.08
N ASP A 17 -31.98 -36.06 7.12
CA ASP A 17 -31.60 -35.73 8.48
C ASP A 17 -30.07 -35.48 8.52
N ALA A 18 -29.68 -34.22 8.30
CA ALA A 18 -28.29 -33.78 8.38
C ALA A 18 -27.98 -33.41 9.83
N GLN A 19 -27.26 -34.32 10.51
CA GLN A 19 -26.63 -33.99 11.79
C GLN A 19 -25.70 -32.78 11.63
N PRO A 20 -25.67 -31.85 12.61
CA PRO A 20 -24.81 -30.68 12.52
C PRO A 20 -23.35 -31.11 12.53
N SER A 21 -22.67 -30.90 11.40
CA SER A 21 -21.21 -30.91 11.31
C SER A 21 -20.69 -29.87 12.28
N THR A 22 -20.00 -30.31 13.33
CA THR A 22 -19.28 -29.44 14.26
C THR A 22 -18.32 -28.56 13.46
N ALA A 23 -18.54 -27.24 13.53
CA ALA A 23 -17.62 -26.26 12.98
C ALA A 23 -16.21 -26.50 13.56
N PRO A 24 -15.14 -26.36 12.75
CA PRO A 24 -13.80 -26.39 13.32
C PRO A 24 -13.66 -25.22 14.30
N ASP A 25 -13.09 -25.52 15.46
CA ASP A 25 -12.91 -24.60 16.57
C ASP A 25 -12.38 -23.24 16.10
N ALA A 26 -13.05 -22.18 16.55
CA ALA A 26 -12.61 -20.80 16.35
C ALA A 26 -11.16 -20.67 16.83
N VAL A 27 -10.29 -20.16 15.96
CA VAL A 27 -8.94 -19.75 16.33
C VAL A 27 -9.08 -18.67 17.42
N PRO A 28 -8.42 -18.80 18.58
CA PRO A 28 -8.52 -17.79 19.62
C PRO A 28 -8.06 -16.44 19.10
N ASP A 29 -8.78 -15.39 19.46
CA ASP A 29 -8.38 -13.99 19.31
C ASP A 29 -7.02 -13.77 19.99
N ALA A 30 -5.94 -13.94 19.23
CA ALA A 30 -4.58 -13.92 19.74
C ALA A 30 -4.05 -12.50 20.02
N ALA A 31 -4.93 -11.49 20.05
CA ALA A 31 -4.55 -10.09 20.26
C ALA A 31 -4.58 -9.62 21.73
N GLN A 32 -4.96 -10.46 22.70
CA GLN A 32 -5.26 -9.97 24.06
C GLN A 32 -4.20 -10.21 25.14
N ASP A 33 -3.07 -10.87 24.89
CA ASP A 33 -2.11 -11.18 25.97
C ASP A 33 -0.62 -11.00 25.62
N ALA A 34 -0.32 -10.09 24.69
CA ALA A 34 1.01 -9.48 24.64
C ALA A 34 1.03 -8.35 25.67
N ALA A 35 1.94 -8.42 26.65
CA ALA A 35 2.22 -7.30 27.54
C ALA A 35 2.46 -6.06 26.67
N GLN A 36 1.52 -5.11 26.70
CA GLN A 36 1.62 -3.88 25.93
C GLN A 36 2.78 -3.08 26.52
N ASP A 37 3.95 -3.20 25.91
CA ASP A 37 5.06 -2.28 26.17
C ASP A 37 4.52 -0.87 25.96
N VAL A 38 4.43 -0.10 27.04
CA VAL A 38 3.95 1.27 27.00
C VAL A 38 4.86 2.04 26.07
N VAL A 39 4.32 2.45 24.91
CA VAL A 39 5.08 3.23 23.94
C VAL A 39 5.32 4.62 24.53
N PRO A 40 6.58 5.08 24.64
CA PRO A 40 6.87 6.39 25.22
C PRO A 40 6.21 7.52 24.45
N ASP A 41 5.75 8.55 25.17
CA ASP A 41 5.09 9.73 24.59
C ASP A 41 5.91 10.38 23.46
N GLU A 42 7.24 10.46 23.62
CA GLU A 42 8.14 10.99 22.60
C GLU A 42 8.05 10.23 21.26
N VAL A 43 7.90 8.90 21.33
CA VAL A 43 7.73 8.05 20.15
C VAL A 43 6.38 8.31 19.50
N LEU A 44 5.31 8.43 20.30
CA LEU A 44 3.97 8.72 19.80
C LEU A 44 3.89 10.10 19.14
N VAL A 45 4.53 11.12 19.72
CA VAL A 45 4.66 12.45 19.13
C VAL A 45 5.50 12.40 17.84
N GLY A 46 6.51 11.53 17.79
CA GLY A 46 7.26 11.22 16.56
C GLY A 46 6.36 10.71 15.44
N TYR A 47 5.49 9.75 15.73
CA TYR A 47 4.51 9.24 14.77
C TYR A 47 3.55 10.33 14.28
N TYR A 48 3.08 11.20 15.18
CA TYR A 48 2.22 12.30 14.79
C TYR A 48 2.92 13.27 13.84
N ARG A 49 4.20 13.57 14.08
CA ARG A 49 5.02 14.41 13.19
C ARG A 49 5.16 13.83 11.79
N GLU A 50 5.37 12.52 11.69
CA GLU A 50 5.44 11.84 10.40
C GLU A 50 4.09 11.79 9.68
N MET A 51 3.00 11.49 10.41
CA MET A 51 1.64 11.53 9.87
C MET A 51 1.28 12.93 9.35
N ALA A 52 1.61 13.99 10.09
CA ALA A 52 1.42 15.38 9.67
C ALA A 52 2.23 15.73 8.42
N LEU A 53 3.46 15.22 8.30
CA LEU A 53 4.28 15.39 7.08
C LEU A 53 3.65 14.69 5.87
N VAL A 54 3.21 13.44 6.02
CA VAL A 54 2.50 12.72 4.95
C VAL A 54 1.24 13.49 4.55
N ARG A 55 0.39 13.88 5.52
CA ARG A 55 -0.81 14.68 5.27
C ARG A 55 -0.51 15.96 4.50
N ALA A 56 0.49 16.74 4.94
CA ALA A 56 0.88 17.98 4.27
C ALA A 56 1.37 17.71 2.84
N PHE A 57 2.19 16.67 2.65
CA PHE A 57 2.71 16.30 1.33
C PHE A 57 1.57 15.95 0.37
N GLU A 58 0.64 15.12 0.81
CA GLU A 58 -0.50 14.63 0.01
C GLU A 58 -1.49 15.73 -0.35
N LEU A 59 -1.81 16.62 0.59
CA LEU A 59 -2.66 17.79 0.32
C LEU A 59 -2.01 18.73 -0.69
N THR A 60 -0.70 18.99 -0.56
CA THR A 60 0.03 19.82 -1.53
C THR A 60 0.17 19.11 -2.87
N ALA A 61 0.36 17.79 -2.93
CA ALA A 61 0.38 17.04 -4.17
C ALA A 61 -0.96 17.18 -4.92
N ALA A 62 -2.10 17.10 -4.21
CA ALA A 62 -3.42 17.36 -4.80
C ALA A 62 -3.53 18.79 -5.36
N GLU A 63 -3.04 19.78 -4.63
CA GLU A 63 -3.03 21.19 -5.06
C GLU A 63 -2.15 21.40 -6.31
N MET A 64 -0.95 20.82 -6.33
CA MET A 64 -0.02 20.93 -7.46
C MET A 64 -0.53 20.20 -8.69
N TYR A 65 -1.25 19.09 -8.51
CA TYR A 65 -1.97 18.41 -9.58
C TYR A 65 -3.06 19.30 -10.18
N ALA A 66 -3.88 19.96 -9.34
CA ALA A 66 -4.89 20.91 -9.80
C ALA A 66 -4.29 22.12 -10.54
N LYS A 67 -3.05 22.49 -10.22
CA LYS A 67 -2.25 23.51 -10.92
C LYS A 67 -1.54 22.98 -12.17
N ALA A 68 -1.82 21.75 -12.59
CA ALA A 68 -1.21 21.08 -13.74
C ALA A 68 0.33 20.95 -13.67
N LYS A 69 0.90 20.94 -12.46
CA LYS A 69 2.34 20.71 -12.25
C LYS A 69 2.70 19.23 -12.21
N ILE A 70 1.73 18.37 -11.94
CA ILE A 70 1.90 16.91 -11.88
C ILE A 70 1.20 16.30 -13.10
N GLY A 71 1.95 15.59 -13.92
CA GLY A 71 1.43 14.86 -15.08
C GLY A 71 0.97 13.43 -14.72
N GLY A 72 0.07 12.88 -15.53
CA GLY A 72 -0.41 11.50 -15.37
C GLY A 72 -1.47 11.34 -14.26
N TYR A 73 -1.51 10.16 -13.64
CA TYR A 73 -2.38 9.87 -12.50
C TYR A 73 -1.67 10.18 -11.18
N CYS A 74 -2.41 10.67 -10.19
CA CYS A 74 -1.90 10.97 -8.86
C CYS A 74 -2.81 10.35 -7.79
N HIS A 75 -2.24 9.49 -6.95
CA HIS A 75 -2.96 8.69 -5.95
C HIS A 75 -2.41 8.98 -4.56
N LEU A 76 -3.28 9.45 -3.66
CA LEU A 76 -2.87 10.04 -2.38
C LEU A 76 -3.04 9.11 -1.18
N ASN A 77 -2.13 9.07 -0.21
CA ASN A 77 -2.31 8.36 1.08
C ASN A 77 -3.26 9.07 2.08
N LEU A 78 -4.17 9.93 1.63
CA LEU A 78 -5.11 10.63 2.53
C LEU A 78 -6.10 9.66 3.21
N GLY A 79 -6.00 9.57 4.52
CA GLY A 79 -6.73 8.63 5.39
C GLY A 79 -5.92 7.40 5.77
N GLU A 80 -4.81 7.16 5.08
CA GLU A 80 -3.97 5.97 5.30
C GLU A 80 -2.68 6.33 6.07
N GLU A 81 -2.58 7.53 6.68
CA GLU A 81 -1.34 8.03 7.28
C GLU A 81 -0.84 7.19 8.46
N ALA A 82 -1.75 6.73 9.33
CA ALA A 82 -1.40 5.84 10.44
C ALA A 82 -0.88 4.49 9.93
N ALA A 83 -1.49 3.93 8.89
CA ALA A 83 -1.01 2.72 8.23
C ALA A 83 0.39 2.92 7.63
N VAL A 84 0.60 4.03 6.90
CA VAL A 84 1.90 4.40 6.32
C VAL A 84 3.00 4.45 7.38
N VAL A 85 2.76 5.19 8.47
CA VAL A 85 3.76 5.38 9.53
C VAL A 85 3.98 4.08 10.31
N GLY A 86 2.91 3.38 10.69
CA GLY A 86 3.01 2.13 11.45
C GLY A 86 3.79 1.05 10.70
N LEU A 87 3.50 0.85 9.41
CA LEU A 87 4.22 -0.10 8.56
C LEU A 87 5.67 0.32 8.31
N SER A 88 5.93 1.63 8.15
CA SER A 88 7.30 2.15 7.98
C SER A 88 8.16 1.88 9.22
N HIS A 89 7.60 2.04 10.42
CA HIS A 89 8.29 1.76 11.70
C HIS A 89 8.36 0.27 12.06
N ALA A 90 7.60 -0.57 11.37
CA ALA A 90 7.70 -2.02 11.50
C ALA A 90 8.91 -2.60 10.74
N LEU A 91 9.32 -1.94 9.65
CA LEU A 91 10.43 -2.37 8.83
C LEU A 91 11.78 -2.00 9.44
N GLN A 92 12.75 -2.90 9.33
CA GLN A 92 14.16 -2.57 9.53
C GLN A 92 14.74 -1.94 8.25
N THR A 93 15.87 -1.22 8.38
CA THR A 93 16.58 -0.62 7.22
C THR A 93 17.07 -1.65 6.20
N ARG A 94 17.27 -2.90 6.64
CA ARG A 94 17.66 -4.03 5.80
C ARG A 94 16.49 -4.71 5.09
N ASP A 95 15.25 -4.36 5.39
CA ASP A 95 14.11 -5.02 4.76
C ASP A 95 13.84 -4.47 3.36
N TYR A 96 13.20 -5.28 2.52
CA TYR A 96 12.73 -4.85 1.21
C TYR A 96 11.27 -4.45 1.28
N LEU A 97 10.93 -3.32 0.67
CA LEU A 97 9.56 -2.83 0.55
C LEU A 97 9.16 -2.78 -0.92
N PHE A 98 8.06 -3.46 -1.25
CA PHE A 98 7.37 -3.36 -2.53
C PHE A 98 6.00 -2.73 -2.28
N THR A 99 5.63 -1.73 -3.06
CA THR A 99 4.38 -0.97 -2.89
C THR A 99 3.50 -1.06 -4.13
N ASN A 100 2.22 -0.69 -3.98
CA ASN A 100 1.36 -0.36 -5.12
C ASN A 100 1.62 1.11 -5.56
N TYR A 101 0.75 1.68 -6.38
CA TYR A 101 0.87 3.05 -6.88
C TYR A 101 0.56 4.18 -5.87
N ARG A 102 0.16 3.84 -4.63
CA ARG A 102 -0.14 4.82 -3.58
C ARG A 102 0.99 4.83 -2.55
N ASP A 103 2.15 5.34 -2.99
CA ASP A 103 3.44 5.05 -2.38
C ASP A 103 4.19 6.29 -1.85
N HIS A 104 3.63 7.51 -1.93
CA HIS A 104 4.36 8.74 -1.57
C HIS A 104 4.74 8.75 -0.09
N GLY A 105 3.77 8.44 0.78
CA GLY A 105 4.00 8.36 2.21
C GLY A 105 5.04 7.30 2.58
N TYR A 106 5.00 6.14 1.91
CA TYR A 106 5.96 5.06 2.11
C TYR A 106 7.37 5.42 1.61
N ALA A 107 7.48 6.15 0.50
CA ALA A 107 8.77 6.65 0.01
C ALA A 107 9.41 7.61 1.01
N ILE A 108 8.64 8.55 1.55
CA ILE A 108 9.09 9.48 2.58
C ILE A 108 9.45 8.73 3.87
N GLY A 109 8.59 7.81 4.32
CA GLY A 109 8.83 6.96 5.50
C GLY A 109 10.06 6.07 5.37
N ARG A 110 10.41 5.64 4.16
CA ARG A 110 11.67 4.91 3.88
C ARG A 110 12.90 5.82 3.84
N GLY A 111 12.72 7.14 3.94
CA GLY A 111 13.79 8.12 3.99
C GLY A 111 14.13 8.78 2.64
N MET A 112 13.26 8.70 1.63
CA MET A 112 13.40 9.55 0.45
C MET A 112 13.14 11.01 0.84
N GLU A 113 13.99 11.93 0.38
CA GLU A 113 13.81 13.35 0.69
C GLU A 113 12.51 13.88 0.03
N PRO A 114 11.59 14.52 0.79
CA PRO A 114 10.32 15.02 0.24
C PRO A 114 10.47 15.91 -1.00
N LYS A 115 11.54 16.73 -1.05
CA LYS A 115 11.85 17.57 -2.22
C LYS A 115 12.11 16.77 -3.49
N ARG A 116 12.76 15.59 -3.38
CA ARG A 116 13.04 14.72 -4.53
C ARG A 116 11.81 13.92 -4.94
N VAL A 117 10.97 13.53 -3.97
CA VAL A 117 9.67 12.90 -4.27
C VAL A 117 8.78 13.90 -5.01
N MET A 118 8.65 15.14 -4.55
CA MET A 118 7.88 16.19 -5.24
C MET A 118 8.43 16.48 -6.64
N ALA A 119 9.75 16.54 -6.80
CA ALA A 119 10.39 16.69 -8.12
C ALA A 119 10.07 15.54 -9.07
N GLU A 120 9.97 14.30 -8.57
CA GLU A 120 9.54 13.14 -9.36
C GLU A 120 8.09 13.29 -9.84
N LEU A 121 7.18 13.69 -8.94
CA LEU A 121 5.77 13.97 -9.28
C LEU A 121 5.66 15.06 -10.36
N PHE A 122 6.57 16.03 -10.37
CA PHE A 122 6.62 17.10 -11.37
C PHE A 122 7.31 16.68 -12.68
N GLY A 123 7.79 15.44 -12.81
CA GLY A 123 8.50 14.96 -13.99
C GLY A 123 9.91 15.55 -14.16
N LYS A 124 10.51 16.07 -13.08
CA LYS A 124 11.82 16.71 -13.10
C LYS A 124 12.95 15.68 -13.02
N SER A 125 14.05 15.95 -13.72
CA SER A 125 15.22 15.05 -13.78
C SER A 125 15.93 14.85 -12.43
N THR A 126 15.69 15.75 -11.45
CA THR A 126 16.16 15.64 -10.07
C THR A 126 15.30 14.75 -9.17
N GLY A 127 14.22 14.18 -9.72
CA GLY A 127 13.35 13.23 -9.05
C GLY A 127 14.07 11.95 -8.59
N VAL A 128 13.38 11.13 -7.79
CA VAL A 128 13.93 9.87 -7.26
C VAL A 128 14.15 8.81 -8.34
N SER A 129 13.37 8.85 -9.42
CA SER A 129 13.47 8.02 -10.63
C SER A 129 13.82 8.86 -11.87
N GLY A 130 14.34 10.08 -11.66
CA GLY A 130 14.74 11.00 -12.72
C GLY A 130 13.59 11.56 -13.54
N GLY A 131 12.40 11.70 -12.94
CA GLY A 131 11.21 12.29 -13.59
C GLY A 131 10.44 11.35 -14.51
N ARG A 132 10.84 10.06 -14.58
CA ARG A 132 10.24 9.05 -15.47
C ARG A 132 9.09 8.28 -14.81
N GLY A 133 9.14 8.14 -13.49
CA GLY A 133 8.19 7.35 -12.73
C GLY A 133 6.92 8.11 -12.40
N GLY A 134 7.02 9.44 -12.22
CA GLY A 134 5.90 10.27 -11.82
C GLY A 134 5.34 9.85 -10.47
N SER A 135 4.03 10.06 -10.28
CA SER A 135 3.37 9.84 -8.99
C SER A 135 3.19 8.37 -8.59
N MET A 136 3.35 7.41 -9.51
CA MET A 136 3.01 5.99 -9.24
C MET A 136 4.22 5.05 -9.19
N HIS A 137 5.44 5.57 -9.41
CA HIS A 137 6.66 4.75 -9.56
C HIS A 137 7.87 5.37 -8.84
N LEU A 138 7.79 5.47 -7.51
CA LEU A 138 8.90 5.94 -6.69
C LEU A 138 9.82 4.76 -6.36
N PHE A 139 11.13 4.87 -6.60
CA PHE A 139 12.03 3.71 -6.49
C PHE A 139 13.38 4.09 -5.87
N SER A 140 13.92 3.22 -5.03
CA SER A 140 15.27 3.36 -4.49
C SER A 140 15.88 2.02 -4.09
N THR A 141 16.89 1.57 -4.84
CA THR A 141 17.70 0.40 -4.47
C THR A 141 18.45 0.62 -3.16
N LYS A 142 18.93 1.85 -2.92
CA LYS A 142 19.68 2.22 -1.71
C LYS A 142 18.83 2.10 -0.45
N LEU A 143 17.57 2.54 -0.52
CA LEU A 143 16.62 2.47 0.59
C LEU A 143 15.78 1.19 0.57
N ARG A 144 16.06 0.30 -0.40
CA ARG A 144 15.39 -0.99 -0.59
C ARG A 144 13.87 -0.88 -0.73
N MET A 145 13.41 0.25 -1.27
CA MET A 145 12.04 0.41 -1.75
C MET A 145 12.05 0.14 -3.25
N LEU A 146 11.63 -1.06 -3.62
CA LEU A 146 11.67 -1.57 -4.99
C LEU A 146 10.29 -1.52 -5.65
N GLY A 147 9.58 -0.40 -5.49
CA GLY A 147 8.28 -0.17 -6.11
C GLY A 147 7.72 1.22 -5.87
N GLY A 148 7.09 1.77 -6.90
CA GLY A 148 5.64 1.93 -6.97
C GLY A 148 5.19 1.23 -8.24
N TYR A 149 4.06 0.51 -8.22
CA TYR A 149 3.58 -0.24 -9.39
C TYR A 149 2.17 0.21 -9.76
N ALA A 150 2.04 0.83 -10.93
CA ALA A 150 0.77 1.28 -11.51
C ALA A 150 -0.18 0.14 -11.91
N ILE A 151 0.37 -1.00 -12.35
CA ILE A 151 -0.43 -2.17 -12.69
C ILE A 151 -0.79 -2.91 -11.40
N VAL A 152 -2.09 -3.08 -11.17
CA VAL A 152 -2.62 -3.76 -9.98
C VAL A 152 -1.97 -5.14 -9.83
N GLY A 153 -1.29 -5.34 -8.71
CA GLY A 153 -0.64 -6.60 -8.33
C GLY A 153 0.66 -6.94 -9.05
N ALA A 154 1.16 -6.07 -9.94
CA ALA A 154 2.44 -6.28 -10.62
C ALA A 154 3.65 -6.27 -9.66
N GLN A 155 3.49 -5.73 -8.45
CA GLN A 155 4.50 -5.77 -7.39
C GLN A 155 4.61 -7.15 -6.72
N MET A 156 3.57 -7.99 -6.77
CA MET A 156 3.55 -9.25 -6.01
C MET A 156 4.53 -10.30 -6.55
N PRO A 157 4.58 -10.60 -7.87
CA PRO A 157 5.57 -11.53 -8.41
C PRO A 157 7.04 -11.12 -8.13
N PRO A 158 7.48 -9.87 -8.37
CA PRO A 158 8.87 -9.49 -8.07
C PRO A 158 9.15 -9.48 -6.56
N ALA A 159 8.19 -9.12 -5.70
CA ALA A 159 8.34 -9.23 -4.25
C ALA A 159 8.55 -10.70 -3.81
N THR A 160 7.75 -11.62 -4.37
CA THR A 160 7.86 -13.07 -4.13
C THR A 160 9.21 -13.60 -4.61
N GLY A 161 9.67 -13.17 -5.78
CA GLY A 161 10.99 -13.52 -6.32
C GLY A 161 12.13 -12.98 -5.46
N ALA A 162 12.02 -11.77 -4.91
CA ALA A 162 12.99 -11.23 -3.96
C ALA A 162 13.04 -12.09 -2.69
N ALA A 163 11.89 -12.49 -2.15
CA ALA A 163 11.83 -13.36 -0.97
C ALA A 163 12.44 -14.76 -1.23
N LEU A 164 12.24 -15.31 -2.43
CA LEU A 164 12.95 -16.52 -2.88
C LEU A 164 14.47 -16.31 -2.93
N ALA A 165 14.93 -15.19 -3.48
CA ALA A 165 16.37 -14.89 -3.49
C ALA A 165 16.94 -14.80 -2.06
N LEU A 166 16.20 -14.23 -1.11
CA LEU A 166 16.59 -14.20 0.30
C LEU A 166 16.65 -15.61 0.90
N SER A 167 15.65 -16.47 0.65
CA SER A 167 15.64 -17.84 1.20
C SER A 167 16.82 -18.69 0.71
N LEU A 168 17.37 -18.38 -0.47
CA LEU A 168 18.57 -19.02 -1.02
C LEU A 168 19.89 -18.46 -0.47
N ARG A 169 19.92 -17.18 -0.06
CA ARG A 169 21.16 -16.46 0.30
C ARG A 169 21.45 -16.42 1.79
N GLN A 170 20.43 -16.53 2.63
CA GLN A 170 20.56 -16.37 4.08
C GLN A 170 19.74 -17.42 4.82
N LYS A 171 20.18 -17.81 6.02
CA LYS A 171 19.39 -18.65 6.93
C LYS A 171 18.36 -17.80 7.70
N PRO A 172 17.26 -18.40 8.20
CA PRO A 172 16.38 -17.70 9.14
C PRO A 172 17.14 -17.26 10.38
N GLY A 173 16.76 -16.13 10.97
CA GLY A 173 17.35 -15.60 12.20
C GLY A 173 17.07 -14.12 12.39
N PRO A 174 17.32 -13.55 13.57
CA PRO A 174 16.94 -12.17 13.92
C PRO A 174 17.58 -11.11 13.01
N ASP A 175 18.71 -11.44 12.39
CA ASP A 175 19.43 -10.56 11.47
C ASP A 175 19.12 -10.78 9.99
N ALA A 176 18.35 -11.82 9.65
CA ALA A 176 17.99 -12.13 8.26
C ALA A 176 17.13 -11.01 7.67
N GLU A 177 17.20 -10.75 6.38
CA GLU A 177 16.38 -9.78 5.65
C GLU A 177 14.97 -10.35 5.35
N VAL A 178 13.95 -9.52 5.22
CA VAL A 178 12.60 -9.94 4.79
C VAL A 178 12.02 -9.01 3.74
N VAL A 179 10.92 -9.44 3.11
CA VAL A 179 10.14 -8.65 2.17
C VAL A 179 8.79 -8.26 2.79
N MET A 180 8.43 -6.99 2.70
CA MET A 180 7.06 -6.52 2.85
C MET A 180 6.52 -6.12 1.48
N CYS A 181 5.34 -6.64 1.13
CA CYS A 181 4.67 -6.35 -0.12
C CYS A 181 3.31 -5.73 0.16
N LEU A 182 3.15 -4.42 -0.10
CA LEU A 182 1.89 -3.72 0.06
C LEU A 182 1.01 -3.90 -1.18
N LEU A 183 -0.28 -4.11 -0.95
CA LEU A 183 -1.31 -4.18 -1.98
C LEU A 183 -2.60 -3.51 -1.50
N GLY A 184 -3.46 -3.08 -2.42
CA GLY A 184 -4.82 -2.64 -2.07
C GLY A 184 -5.79 -3.82 -2.03
N ASP A 185 -6.95 -3.65 -1.38
CA ASP A 185 -8.03 -4.63 -1.29
C ASP A 185 -8.42 -5.25 -2.65
N GLY A 186 -8.62 -4.42 -3.68
CA GLY A 186 -8.94 -4.89 -5.04
C GLY A 186 -7.88 -5.80 -5.68
N THR A 187 -6.63 -5.76 -5.20
CA THR A 187 -5.54 -6.64 -5.69
C THR A 187 -5.79 -8.09 -5.29
N THR A 188 -6.56 -8.36 -4.24
CA THR A 188 -6.79 -9.72 -3.74
C THR A 188 -7.59 -10.60 -4.71
N ASN A 189 -8.15 -10.04 -5.78
CA ASN A 189 -9.00 -10.74 -6.74
C ASN A 189 -8.31 -11.07 -8.08
N ILE A 190 -7.01 -10.82 -8.22
CA ILE A 190 -6.26 -11.12 -9.45
C ILE A 190 -5.45 -12.42 -9.33
N GLY A 191 -5.10 -13.03 -10.47
CA GLY A 191 -4.31 -14.28 -10.50
C GLY A 191 -2.97 -14.18 -9.76
N ALA A 192 -2.25 -13.07 -9.92
CA ALA A 192 -0.94 -12.88 -9.29
C ALA A 192 -0.99 -12.92 -7.75
N PHE A 193 -2.12 -12.58 -7.12
CA PHE A 193 -2.32 -12.72 -5.68
C PHE A 193 -2.26 -14.20 -5.27
N HIS A 194 -3.05 -15.03 -5.94
CA HIS A 194 -3.15 -16.46 -5.68
C HIS A 194 -1.85 -17.20 -6.00
N GLU A 195 -1.20 -16.88 -7.12
CA GLU A 195 0.07 -17.46 -7.53
C GLU A 195 1.19 -17.13 -6.51
N SER A 196 1.29 -15.86 -6.10
CA SER A 196 2.31 -15.39 -5.17
C SER A 196 2.16 -16.00 -3.77
N LEU A 197 0.93 -16.08 -3.25
CA LEU A 197 0.65 -16.73 -1.97
C LEU A 197 0.96 -18.23 -2.01
N ASN A 198 0.58 -18.91 -3.10
CA ASN A 198 0.87 -20.34 -3.25
C ASN A 198 2.38 -20.60 -3.24
N LEU A 199 3.15 -19.85 -4.04
CA LEU A 199 4.62 -19.98 -4.08
C LEU A 199 5.27 -19.64 -2.74
N ALA A 200 4.81 -18.58 -2.07
CA ALA A 200 5.31 -18.20 -0.76
C ALA A 200 5.08 -19.32 0.29
N GLY A 201 3.89 -19.92 0.28
CA GLY A 201 3.53 -20.98 1.23
C GLY A 201 4.26 -22.30 0.99
N ILE A 202 4.45 -22.73 -0.26
CA ILE A 202 5.15 -24.00 -0.54
C ILE A 202 6.67 -23.91 -0.38
N TRP A 203 7.24 -22.71 -0.44
CA TRP A 203 8.69 -22.49 -0.32
C TRP A 203 9.10 -21.86 1.01
N ASP A 204 8.17 -21.68 1.95
CA ASP A 204 8.45 -21.08 3.26
C ASP A 204 9.22 -19.74 3.10
N LEU A 205 8.66 -18.83 2.30
CA LEU A 205 9.36 -17.59 1.94
C LEU A 205 9.31 -16.54 3.06
N PRO A 206 10.39 -15.76 3.27
CA PRO A 206 10.46 -14.67 4.24
C PRO A 206 9.75 -13.40 3.73
N ILE A 207 8.43 -13.47 3.60
CA ILE A 207 7.59 -12.38 3.06
C ILE A 207 6.31 -12.17 3.86
N VAL A 208 5.93 -10.90 4.03
CA VAL A 208 4.63 -10.49 4.54
C VAL A 208 3.89 -9.71 3.45
N TYR A 209 2.72 -10.19 3.06
CA TYR A 209 1.80 -9.47 2.19
C TYR A 209 0.87 -8.61 3.05
N VAL A 210 0.81 -7.32 2.77
CA VAL A 210 0.01 -6.37 3.54
C VAL A 210 -1.07 -5.78 2.63
N ILE A 211 -2.32 -6.05 2.96
CA ILE A 211 -3.50 -5.51 2.29
C ILE A 211 -3.90 -4.23 3.00
N ILE A 212 -3.70 -3.09 2.34
CA ILE A 212 -4.30 -1.81 2.74
C ILE A 212 -5.75 -1.83 2.26
N ASN A 213 -6.66 -2.21 3.16
CA ASN A 213 -8.08 -2.30 2.87
C ASN A 213 -8.74 -0.96 3.19
N ASN A 214 -8.82 -0.09 2.18
CA ASN A 214 -9.58 1.16 2.25
C ASN A 214 -11.04 1.00 1.76
N ARG A 215 -11.51 -0.26 1.73
CA ARG A 215 -12.86 -0.73 1.41
C ARG A 215 -13.27 -0.62 -0.06
N LEU A 216 -12.42 -0.09 -0.93
CA LEU A 216 -12.81 0.30 -2.29
C LEU A 216 -11.73 0.08 -3.36
N GLY A 217 -11.97 -0.91 -4.23
CA GLY A 217 -11.31 -1.06 -5.52
C GLY A 217 -11.83 -0.05 -6.54
N MET A 218 -11.21 1.14 -6.58
CA MET A 218 -11.76 2.34 -7.25
C MET A 218 -13.15 2.69 -6.69
N GLY A 219 -14.23 2.13 -7.27
CA GLY A 219 -15.61 2.33 -6.81
C GLY A 219 -16.36 1.03 -6.47
N THR A 220 -15.71 -0.13 -6.55
CA THR A 220 -16.29 -1.42 -6.18
C THR A 220 -15.93 -1.76 -4.73
N THR A 221 -16.92 -2.07 -3.89
CA THR A 221 -16.66 -2.45 -2.50
C THR A 221 -16.07 -3.85 -2.40
N VAL A 222 -15.45 -4.17 -1.27
CA VAL A 222 -14.86 -5.49 -1.01
C VAL A 222 -15.92 -6.59 -1.11
N GLU A 223 -17.11 -6.36 -0.55
CA GLU A 223 -18.23 -7.30 -0.54
C GLU A 223 -18.78 -7.58 -1.95
N MET A 224 -18.66 -6.60 -2.86
CA MET A 224 -19.04 -6.80 -4.26
C MET A 224 -17.97 -7.54 -5.06
N ALA A 225 -16.70 -7.43 -4.67
CA ALA A 225 -15.57 -7.92 -5.44
C ALA A 225 -15.04 -9.28 -4.96
N ALA A 226 -15.26 -9.65 -3.70
CA ALA A 226 -14.74 -10.86 -3.09
C ALA A 226 -15.87 -11.71 -2.49
N ALA A 227 -15.88 -13.00 -2.85
CA ALA A 227 -16.81 -13.96 -2.25
C ALA A 227 -16.52 -14.21 -0.75
N GLU A 228 -15.26 -14.03 -0.35
CA GLU A 228 -14.84 -13.93 1.03
C GLU A 228 -14.37 -12.49 1.29
N PRO A 229 -15.20 -11.63 1.90
CA PRO A 229 -14.86 -10.24 2.15
C PRO A 229 -13.87 -10.07 3.30
N GLU A 230 -13.66 -11.09 4.14
CA GLU A 230 -12.66 -11.05 5.18
C GLU A 230 -11.27 -11.37 4.63
N LEU A 231 -10.60 -10.36 4.05
CA LEU A 231 -9.42 -10.59 3.21
C LEU A 231 -8.23 -11.20 3.96
N TYR A 232 -8.09 -10.95 5.26
CA TYR A 232 -7.07 -11.62 6.09
C TYR A 232 -7.23 -13.15 6.13
N THR A 233 -8.45 -13.68 6.00
CA THR A 233 -8.68 -15.14 6.03
C THR A 233 -8.22 -15.84 4.75
N ARG A 234 -8.08 -15.11 3.65
CA ARG A 234 -7.83 -15.67 2.31
C ARG A 234 -6.46 -16.33 2.15
N GLY A 235 -5.56 -16.15 3.12
CA GLY A 235 -4.31 -16.90 3.21
C GLY A 235 -4.49 -18.39 3.59
N CYS A 236 -5.65 -18.78 4.15
CA CYS A 236 -5.87 -20.11 4.72
C CYS A 236 -5.66 -21.25 3.70
N SER A 237 -6.12 -21.07 2.46
CA SER A 237 -5.93 -22.03 1.36
C SER A 237 -4.46 -22.28 1.00
N TYR A 238 -3.56 -21.39 1.43
CA TYR A 238 -2.12 -21.45 1.18
C TYR A 238 -1.30 -21.81 2.43
N ARG A 239 -1.98 -22.10 3.55
CA ARG A 239 -1.35 -22.27 4.88
C ARG A 239 -0.60 -21.02 5.34
N ILE A 240 -1.06 -19.85 4.90
CA ILE A 240 -0.53 -18.55 5.29
C ILE A 240 -1.52 -17.94 6.28
N PRO A 241 -1.14 -17.81 7.56
CA PRO A 241 -2.01 -17.19 8.55
C PRO A 241 -2.14 -15.69 8.28
N GLY A 242 -3.36 -15.19 8.45
CA GLY A 242 -3.67 -13.78 8.32
C GLY A 242 -4.11 -13.15 9.63
N VAL A 243 -3.82 -11.86 9.77
CA VAL A 243 -4.27 -11.02 10.89
C VAL A 243 -4.94 -9.79 10.31
N ARG A 244 -6.02 -9.32 10.94
CA ARG A 244 -6.62 -8.02 10.68
C ARG A 244 -6.26 -7.05 11.79
N VAL A 245 -5.97 -5.80 11.44
CA VAL A 245 -5.66 -4.73 12.38
C VAL A 245 -6.41 -3.45 12.00
N ASP A 246 -6.74 -2.66 13.03
CA ASP A 246 -7.21 -1.29 12.85
C ASP A 246 -6.06 -0.43 12.27
N GLY A 247 -6.25 0.09 11.06
CA GLY A 247 -5.28 0.90 10.34
C GLY A 247 -5.19 2.34 10.82
N ASP A 248 -6.15 2.79 11.64
CA ASP A 248 -6.15 4.13 12.20
C ASP A 248 -5.35 4.20 13.53
N ASP A 249 -5.04 3.04 14.13
CA ASP A 249 -4.10 2.93 15.24
C ASP A 249 -2.67 2.60 14.75
N VAL A 250 -1.84 3.64 14.66
CA VAL A 250 -0.43 3.56 14.24
C VAL A 250 0.40 2.55 15.06
N VAL A 251 0.11 2.37 16.36
CA VAL A 251 0.83 1.44 17.23
C VAL A 251 0.40 0.00 16.93
N ALA A 252 -0.92 -0.22 16.80
CA ALA A 252 -1.46 -1.54 16.47
C ALA A 252 -0.93 -2.03 15.11
N VAL A 253 -0.91 -1.16 14.10
CA VAL A 253 -0.35 -1.47 12.78
C VAL A 253 1.12 -1.84 12.88
N ARG A 254 1.92 -1.03 13.59
CA ARG A 254 3.35 -1.29 13.79
C ARG A 254 3.59 -2.66 14.42
N ASP A 255 2.87 -2.97 15.49
CA ASP A 255 3.12 -4.18 16.29
C ASP A 255 2.65 -5.44 15.57
N ALA A 256 1.49 -5.38 14.90
CA ALA A 256 1.01 -6.48 14.05
C ALA A 256 1.99 -6.76 12.90
N ALA A 257 2.46 -5.72 12.22
CA ALA A 257 3.43 -5.85 11.14
C ALA A 257 4.79 -6.36 11.63
N ARG A 258 5.30 -5.86 12.77
CA ARG A 258 6.54 -6.36 13.38
C ARG A 258 6.45 -7.84 13.72
N THR A 259 5.33 -8.26 14.31
CA THR A 259 5.11 -9.67 14.66
C THR A 259 5.12 -10.55 13.41
N ALA A 260 4.41 -10.14 12.35
CA ALA A 260 4.39 -10.88 11.09
C ALA A 260 5.77 -10.94 10.42
N LEU A 261 6.50 -9.81 10.39
CA LEU A 261 7.84 -9.72 9.82
C LEU A 261 8.84 -10.56 10.59
N GLU A 262 8.80 -10.53 11.93
CA GLU A 262 9.71 -11.28 12.78
C GLU A 262 9.54 -12.79 12.58
N ARG A 263 8.30 -13.25 12.46
CA ARG A 263 8.02 -14.65 12.16
C ARG A 263 8.48 -15.06 10.75
N ALA A 264 8.26 -14.20 9.75
CA ALA A 264 8.79 -14.42 8.40
C ALA A 264 10.34 -14.48 8.41
N ARG A 265 10.98 -13.68 9.26
CA ARG A 265 12.43 -13.55 9.40
C ARG A 265 13.08 -14.73 10.10
N THR A 266 12.53 -15.13 11.24
CA THR A 266 13.13 -16.12 12.14
C THR A 266 12.67 -17.54 11.88
N GLU A 267 11.43 -17.72 11.41
CA GLU A 267 10.82 -19.04 11.19
C GLU A 267 10.63 -19.38 9.72
N ARG A 268 10.86 -18.42 8.81
CA ARG A 268 10.53 -18.56 7.37
C ARG A 268 9.06 -18.89 7.13
N LYS A 269 8.18 -18.25 7.90
CA LYS A 269 6.74 -18.41 7.71
C LYS A 269 6.15 -17.15 7.08
N PRO A 270 5.68 -17.22 5.83
CA PRO A 270 5.05 -16.07 5.20
C PRO A 270 3.80 -15.65 5.99
N GLY A 271 3.46 -14.37 5.90
CA GLY A 271 2.31 -13.78 6.60
C GLY A 271 1.40 -13.00 5.68
N LEU A 272 0.14 -12.87 6.10
CA LEU A 272 -0.84 -11.95 5.52
C LEU A 272 -1.32 -10.97 6.60
N LEU A 273 -1.37 -9.68 6.28
CA LEU A 273 -1.86 -8.65 7.20
C LEU A 273 -2.90 -7.80 6.46
N GLU A 274 -4.10 -7.69 7.01
CA GLU A 274 -5.13 -6.77 6.52
C GLU A 274 -5.19 -5.55 7.44
N VAL A 275 -4.86 -4.38 6.90
CA VAL A 275 -4.89 -3.09 7.59
C VAL A 275 -6.15 -2.35 7.15
N MET A 276 -7.12 -2.23 8.05
CA MET A 276 -8.41 -1.63 7.77
C MET A 276 -8.33 -0.10 7.89
N THR A 277 -8.69 0.63 6.85
CA THR A 277 -8.61 2.09 6.84
C THR A 277 -9.72 2.69 5.97
N PHE A 278 -9.70 4.01 5.77
CA PHE A 278 -10.61 4.73 4.87
C PHE A 278 -9.82 5.62 3.92
N ARG A 279 -10.24 5.65 2.66
CA ARG A 279 -9.68 6.61 1.69
C ARG A 279 -10.49 7.90 1.72
N LEU A 280 -9.93 9.00 2.22
CA LEU A 280 -10.65 10.27 2.42
C LEU A 280 -11.08 10.97 1.13
N LYS A 281 -10.41 10.69 0.01
CA LYS A 281 -10.70 11.25 -1.31
C LYS A 281 -11.09 10.16 -2.31
N GLY A 282 -11.41 10.57 -3.54
CA GLY A 282 -11.58 9.65 -4.65
C GLY A 282 -10.36 8.78 -4.89
N HIS A 283 -10.49 7.82 -5.82
CA HIS A 283 -9.44 6.86 -6.16
C HIS A 283 -8.11 7.54 -6.50
N SER A 284 -8.19 8.60 -7.32
CA SER A 284 -7.10 9.51 -7.71
C SER A 284 -7.59 10.95 -7.60
N VAL A 285 -6.69 11.94 -7.75
CA VAL A 285 -7.05 13.37 -7.64
C VAL A 285 -8.20 13.79 -8.60
N VAL A 286 -8.34 13.13 -9.75
CA VAL A 286 -9.40 13.44 -10.73
C VAL A 286 -10.72 12.71 -10.48
N ASP A 287 -10.77 11.77 -9.53
CA ASP A 287 -11.97 10.99 -9.24
C ASP A 287 -12.89 11.75 -8.26
N PRO A 288 -14.11 12.14 -8.68
CA PRO A 288 -15.05 12.83 -7.81
C PRO A 288 -15.74 11.91 -6.78
N ALA A 289 -15.44 10.61 -6.74
CA ALA A 289 -15.99 9.63 -5.80
C ALA A 289 -17.52 9.50 -5.83
N ARG A 290 -18.15 9.64 -7.00
CA ARG A 290 -19.63 9.61 -7.17
C ARG A 290 -20.30 8.27 -6.81
N TYR A 291 -19.52 7.22 -6.61
CA TYR A 291 -19.99 5.90 -6.17
C TYR A 291 -20.20 5.81 -4.65
N ARG A 292 -19.76 6.81 -3.88
CA ARG A 292 -19.97 6.87 -2.42
C ARG A 292 -21.26 7.58 -2.07
N SER A 293 -21.97 7.05 -1.08
CA SER A 293 -23.08 7.77 -0.47
C SER A 293 -22.58 8.94 0.38
N ALA A 294 -23.48 9.84 0.79
CA ALA A 294 -23.13 10.90 1.73
C ALA A 294 -22.70 10.33 3.09
N GLU A 295 -23.33 9.22 3.51
CA GLU A 295 -23.00 8.50 4.73
C GLU A 295 -21.58 7.92 4.70
N ASP A 296 -21.18 7.26 3.60
CA ASP A 296 -19.82 6.73 3.44
C ASP A 296 -18.75 7.84 3.51
N ASN A 297 -19.07 9.03 3.00
CA ASN A 297 -18.15 10.16 3.04
C ASN A 297 -18.00 10.74 4.46
N GLU A 298 -19.09 10.82 5.24
CA GLU A 298 -18.99 11.23 6.64
C GLU A 298 -18.27 10.16 7.48
N GLN A 299 -18.55 8.87 7.28
CA GLN A 299 -17.82 7.79 7.96
C GLN A 299 -16.31 7.86 7.68
N ALA A 300 -15.92 8.05 6.41
CA ALA A 300 -14.51 8.20 6.06
C ALA A 300 -13.87 9.41 6.76
N LYS A 301 -14.58 10.52 6.86
CA LYS A 301 -14.10 11.75 7.52
C LYS A 301 -14.00 11.60 9.04
N GLU A 302 -14.94 10.91 9.68
CA GLU A 302 -14.89 10.58 11.10
C GLU A 302 -13.71 9.65 11.43
N ALA A 303 -13.35 8.79 10.49
CA ALA A 303 -12.19 7.90 10.56
C ALA A 303 -10.86 8.56 10.14
N ASP A 304 -10.75 9.88 10.08
CA ASP A 304 -9.47 10.53 9.76
C ASP A 304 -8.46 10.32 10.92
N PRO A 305 -7.35 9.57 10.69
CA PRO A 305 -6.45 9.15 11.76
C PRO A 305 -5.62 10.31 12.32
N VAL A 306 -5.36 11.36 11.53
CA VAL A 306 -4.48 12.47 11.93
C VAL A 306 -5.09 13.34 13.04
N PRO A 307 -6.29 13.92 12.89
CA PRO A 307 -6.93 14.68 13.96
C PRO A 307 -7.30 13.80 15.16
N ALA A 308 -7.68 12.54 14.94
CA ALA A 308 -7.97 11.60 16.03
C ALA A 308 -6.72 11.35 16.89
N PHE A 309 -5.57 11.09 16.26
CA PHE A 309 -4.33 10.85 16.99
C PHE A 309 -3.81 12.11 17.69
N ARG A 310 -3.94 13.28 17.07
CA ARG A 310 -3.67 14.59 17.71
C ARG A 310 -4.48 14.76 18.99
N ALA A 311 -5.79 14.53 18.94
CA ALA A 311 -6.68 14.65 20.09
C ALA A 311 -6.32 13.64 21.19
N ARG A 312 -5.94 12.41 20.83
CA ARG A 312 -5.46 11.38 21.77
C ARG A 312 -4.22 11.85 22.52
N LEU A 313 -3.21 12.38 21.80
CA LEU A 313 -1.97 12.87 22.40
C LEU A 313 -2.24 14.03 23.38
N ILE A 314 -3.08 14.98 22.98
CA ILE A 314 -3.45 16.12 23.83
C ILE A 314 -4.23 15.68 25.06
N GLY A 315 -5.22 14.79 24.88
CA GLY A 315 -6.00 14.26 25.99
C GLY A 315 -5.18 13.48 27.02
N SER A 316 -4.09 12.84 26.58
CA SER A 316 -3.16 12.13 27.46
C SER A 316 -2.11 13.03 28.14
N GLY A 317 -1.94 14.28 27.69
CA GLY A 317 -0.89 15.18 28.14
C GLY A 317 0.48 14.96 27.48
N ALA A 318 0.60 14.03 26.53
CA ALA A 318 1.82 13.75 25.76
C ALA A 318 2.21 14.90 24.80
N LEU A 319 1.24 15.72 24.40
CA LEU A 319 1.42 16.85 23.49
C LEU A 319 0.49 18.00 23.91
N ASP A 320 0.92 19.25 23.75
CA ASP A 320 0.03 20.41 23.90
C ASP A 320 -0.39 20.99 22.54
N GLU A 321 -1.41 21.84 22.56
CA GLU A 321 -1.95 22.49 21.36
C GLU A 321 -0.91 23.31 20.59
N ALA A 322 0.02 23.98 21.29
CA ALA A 322 1.03 24.82 20.66
C ALA A 322 2.10 23.97 19.95
N ALA A 323 2.53 22.87 20.58
CA ALA A 323 3.47 21.91 20.02
C ALA A 323 2.85 21.16 18.83
N ALA A 324 1.57 20.79 18.90
CA ALA A 324 0.85 20.17 17.77
C ALA A 324 0.80 21.11 16.56
N LEU A 325 0.44 22.39 16.78
CA LEU A 325 0.43 23.40 15.73
C LEU A 325 1.82 23.65 15.14
N GLN A 326 2.87 23.62 15.96
CA GLN A 326 4.25 23.76 15.49
C GLN A 326 4.64 22.60 14.56
N ILE A 327 4.28 21.35 14.92
CA ILE A 327 4.51 20.16 14.08
C ILE A 327 3.83 20.32 12.72
N GLU A 328 2.57 20.76 12.70
CA GLU A 328 1.81 20.98 11.46
C GLU A 328 2.44 22.09 10.60
N THR A 329 2.90 23.17 11.24
CA THR A 329 3.59 24.29 10.58
C THR A 329 4.93 23.85 9.98
N ASP A 330 5.70 23.04 10.70
CA ASP A 330 6.98 22.52 10.23
C ASP A 330 6.79 21.56 9.04
N ALA A 331 5.78 20.69 9.10
CA ALA A 331 5.41 19.83 7.99
C ALA A 331 5.07 20.65 6.73
N ALA A 332 4.22 21.67 6.85
CA ALA A 332 3.88 22.56 5.75
C ALA A 332 5.11 23.30 5.20
N ALA A 333 6.03 23.74 6.06
CA ALA A 333 7.27 24.39 5.65
C ALA A 333 8.21 23.45 4.89
N ILE A 334 8.33 22.18 5.29
CA ILE A 334 9.10 21.15 4.58
C ILE A 334 8.53 20.95 3.18
N VAL A 335 7.21 20.81 3.05
CA VAL A 335 6.55 20.55 1.77
C VAL A 335 6.58 21.78 0.86
N SER A 336 6.44 22.99 1.41
CA SER A 336 6.62 24.23 0.64
C SER A 336 8.03 24.33 0.03
N LYS A 337 9.08 23.98 0.79
CA LYS A 337 10.45 23.88 0.28
C LYS A 337 10.60 22.78 -0.78
N ALA A 338 9.87 21.68 -0.65
CA ALA A 338 9.84 20.61 -1.64
C ALA A 338 9.27 21.08 -2.98
N VAL A 339 8.16 21.83 -2.96
CA VAL A 339 7.58 22.44 -4.17
C VAL A 339 8.54 23.45 -4.79
N ALA A 340 9.14 24.35 -4.00
CA ALA A 340 10.10 25.33 -4.52
C ALA A 340 11.32 24.66 -5.18
N PHE A 341 11.82 23.57 -4.59
CA PHE A 341 12.88 22.77 -5.18
C PHE A 341 12.46 22.12 -6.50
N ALA A 342 11.25 21.55 -6.56
CA ALA A 342 10.72 20.93 -7.79
C ALA A 342 10.51 21.98 -8.89
N ASP A 343 10.00 23.17 -8.57
CA ASP A 343 9.85 24.29 -9.51
C ASP A 343 11.19 24.76 -10.08
N ALA A 344 12.22 24.85 -9.22
CA ALA A 344 13.56 25.25 -9.62
C ALA A 344 14.37 24.14 -10.30
N SER A 345 13.85 22.90 -10.32
CA SER A 345 14.54 21.76 -10.89
C SER A 345 14.43 21.74 -12.42
N PRO A 346 15.49 21.29 -13.13
CA PRO A 346 15.46 21.18 -14.58
C PRO A 346 14.44 20.14 -15.05
N ASP A 347 13.73 20.48 -16.12
CA ASP A 347 12.92 19.54 -16.87
C ASP A 347 13.77 18.43 -17.50
N SER A 348 13.14 17.28 -17.74
CA SER A 348 13.75 16.24 -18.57
C SER A 348 13.69 16.65 -20.05
N THR A 349 14.69 16.27 -20.84
CA THR A 349 14.77 16.64 -22.26
C THR A 349 14.43 15.45 -23.18
N PRO A 350 13.92 15.68 -24.40
CA PRO A 350 13.53 14.58 -25.30
C PRO A 350 14.64 13.58 -25.65
N ASP A 351 15.91 13.99 -25.64
CA ASP A 351 17.06 13.11 -25.85
C ASP A 351 17.24 12.06 -24.74
N GLN A 352 16.69 12.32 -23.54
CA GLN A 352 16.74 11.42 -22.39
C GLN A 352 15.61 10.37 -22.39
N LEU A 353 14.71 10.41 -23.39
CA LEU A 353 13.51 9.58 -23.45
C LEU A 353 13.84 8.09 -23.47
N PHE A 354 14.90 7.70 -24.18
CA PHE A 354 15.31 6.30 -24.35
C PHE A 354 16.41 5.86 -23.40
N ASP A 355 16.90 6.77 -22.55
CA ASP A 355 17.86 6.42 -21.51
C ASP A 355 17.30 5.30 -20.63
N PHE A 356 18.18 4.36 -20.28
CA PHE A 356 17.86 3.21 -19.43
C PHE A 356 16.85 2.20 -20.01
N ALA A 357 16.43 2.34 -21.28
CA ALA A 357 15.66 1.30 -21.96
C ALA A 357 16.44 -0.03 -22.03
N TYR A 358 17.77 0.06 -22.18
CA TYR A 358 18.70 -1.05 -22.06
C TYR A 358 19.91 -0.63 -21.22
N ALA A 359 20.54 -1.59 -20.55
CA ALA A 359 21.76 -1.35 -19.76
C ALA A 359 23.01 -1.11 -20.63
N THR A 360 22.98 -1.58 -21.88
CA THR A 360 24.07 -1.47 -22.85
C THR A 360 23.47 -1.19 -24.24
N PRO A 361 24.21 -0.56 -25.16
CA PRO A 361 23.74 -0.35 -26.53
C PRO A 361 23.29 -1.66 -27.18
N VAL A 362 22.13 -1.65 -27.83
CA VAL A 362 21.60 -2.79 -28.60
C VAL A 362 21.24 -2.32 -30.00
N ALA A 363 21.37 -3.20 -31.00
CA ALA A 363 21.20 -2.84 -32.41
C ALA A 363 19.80 -2.28 -32.73
N ASN A 364 18.78 -2.69 -31.98
CA ASN A 364 17.39 -2.29 -32.17
C ASN A 364 16.89 -1.38 -31.04
N ALA A 365 17.77 -0.55 -30.46
CA ALA A 365 17.37 0.39 -29.43
C ALA A 365 16.37 1.40 -30.02
N PRO A 366 15.27 1.71 -29.28
CA PRO A 366 14.31 2.70 -29.75
C PRO A 366 14.94 4.09 -29.74
N HIS A 367 14.79 4.82 -30.83
CA HIS A 367 15.22 6.22 -30.96
C HIS A 367 14.15 7.12 -31.58
N ALA A 368 13.03 6.54 -32.06
CA ALA A 368 11.97 7.24 -32.77
C ALA A 368 11.08 8.01 -31.79
N LEU A 369 11.04 9.33 -31.91
CA LEU A 369 10.19 10.21 -31.13
C LEU A 369 8.72 10.09 -31.59
N PRO A 370 7.75 10.48 -30.73
CA PRO A 370 6.35 10.56 -31.14
C PRO A 370 6.16 11.42 -32.40
N GLY A 371 5.72 10.79 -33.49
CA GLY A 371 5.52 11.43 -34.79
C GLY A 371 6.58 11.12 -35.84
N ASP A 372 7.67 10.45 -35.47
CA ASP A 372 8.68 10.00 -36.44
C ASP A 372 8.09 8.92 -37.38
N PRO A 373 8.50 8.91 -38.66
CA PRO A 373 7.99 7.94 -39.63
C PRO A 373 8.48 6.53 -39.29
N LEU A 374 7.57 5.55 -39.33
CA LEU A 374 7.88 4.14 -39.04
C LEU A 374 8.83 3.50 -40.06
N MET A 375 8.88 4.03 -41.28
CA MET A 375 9.85 3.65 -42.30
C MET A 375 10.45 4.93 -42.89
N GLU A 376 11.76 4.95 -43.14
CA GLU A 376 12.39 6.02 -43.89
C GLU A 376 11.76 6.09 -45.29
N ALA A 377 11.49 7.30 -45.77
CA ALA A 377 10.94 7.50 -47.10
C ALA A 377 11.96 6.97 -48.13
N SER A 378 11.55 5.94 -48.88
CA SER A 378 12.36 5.26 -49.90
C SER A 378 12.79 6.15 -51.05
#